data_AF-A0A812SED3-F1
#
_entry.id   AF-A0A812SED3-F1
#
_cell.length_a   1.000
_cell.length_b   1.000
_cell.length_c   1.000
_cell.angle_alpha   90.00
_cell.angle_beta   90.00
_cell.angle_gamma   90.00
#
_symmetry.space_group_name_H-M   'P 1'
#
loop_
_entity.id
_entity.type
_entity.pdbx_description
1 polymer ?
#
loop_
_entity_poly.entity_id
_entity_poly.type
_entity_poly.pdbx_seq_one_letter_code
_entity_poly.pdbx_strand_id
1 'polypeptide(L)'
;ELDLLYKLSAAGRSNSNVCRNLHRLIQREGLSVAVEISFVNTVVRKRRPLVKKVDVCYPVIYPSSWMKFLLQNHSYLILGGLELEKLQEWQAMLTEFWTLHKLYDHDGAHVMSGCDAAPAHLTVETSAGPINIHFAVVGIKGDWVYLRKEWFNMSSDAPWRSGGKGPTPFKR
;
A
#
# COMPACT_ATOMS: atom_id res chain seq x y z
N GLU A 1 18.53 -12.19 13.02
CA GLU A 1 17.12 -11.78 12.80
C GLU A 1 16.41 -11.27 14.06
N LEU A 2 16.45 -11.99 15.19
CA LEU A 2 15.85 -11.56 16.47
C LEU A 2 16.27 -10.15 16.93
N ASP A 3 17.54 -9.78 16.72
CA ASP A 3 18.06 -8.45 17.07
C ASP A 3 17.38 -7.31 16.26
N LEU A 4 17.04 -7.55 14.99
CA LEU A 4 16.42 -6.52 14.16
C LEU A 4 14.95 -6.29 14.54
N LEU A 5 14.18 -7.35 14.77
CA LEU A 5 12.80 -7.24 15.25
C LEU A 5 12.76 -6.54 16.61
N TYR A 6 13.72 -6.83 17.49
CA TYR A 6 13.86 -6.12 18.76
C TYR A 6 14.15 -4.63 18.55
N LYS A 7 15.11 -4.27 17.69
CA LYS A 7 15.43 -2.88 17.33
C LYS A 7 14.21 -2.14 16.74
N LEU A 8 13.46 -2.79 15.85
CA LEU A 8 12.23 -2.24 15.26
C LEU A 8 11.16 -2.00 16.35
N SER A 9 10.95 -2.99 17.23
CA SER A 9 10.02 -2.86 18.36
C SER A 9 10.43 -1.71 19.30
N ALA A 10 11.72 -1.56 19.57
CA ALA A 10 12.26 -0.50 20.41
C ALA A 10 12.07 0.89 19.79
N ALA A 11 12.29 1.03 18.48
CA ALA A 11 12.01 2.26 17.74
C ALA A 11 10.51 2.61 17.77
N GLY A 12 9.63 1.63 17.61
CA GLY A 12 8.18 1.78 17.69
C GLY A 12 7.66 2.17 19.08
N ARG A 13 8.29 1.67 20.15
CA ARG A 13 7.98 2.03 21.55
C ARG A 13 8.46 3.41 21.97
N SER A 14 9.22 4.12 21.14
CA SER A 14 9.68 5.47 21.47
C SER A 14 8.51 6.46 21.53
N ASN A 15 8.31 7.17 22.63
CA ASN A 15 7.19 8.12 22.77
C ASN A 15 7.38 9.42 21.96
N SER A 16 8.56 9.62 21.36
CA SER A 16 8.85 10.78 20.52
C SER A 16 9.62 10.37 19.28
N ASN A 17 9.31 11.03 18.16
CA ASN A 17 10.04 10.89 16.90
C ASN A 17 10.11 9.47 16.33
N VAL A 18 9.09 8.63 16.56
CA VAL A 18 9.01 7.22 16.07
C VAL A 18 9.42 7.11 14.61
N CYS A 19 8.82 7.91 13.72
CA CYS A 19 9.13 7.86 12.29
C CYS A 19 10.61 8.19 12.01
N ARG A 20 11.17 9.21 12.68
CA ARG A 20 12.59 9.59 12.49
C ARG A 20 13.53 8.49 12.99
N ASN A 21 13.20 7.88 14.13
CA ASN A 21 13.99 6.79 14.70
C ASN A 21 13.92 5.55 13.81
N LEU A 22 12.73 5.20 13.30
CA LEU A 22 12.54 4.11 12.36
C LEU A 22 13.30 4.34 11.05
N HIS A 23 13.22 5.55 10.47
CA HIS A 23 13.99 5.90 9.27
C HIS A 23 15.49 5.76 9.48
N ARG A 24 16.02 6.27 10.60
CA ARG A 24 17.44 6.11 10.95
C ARG A 24 17.84 4.65 11.09
N LEU A 25 16.98 3.84 11.73
CA LEU A 25 17.23 2.41 11.89
C LEU A 25 17.26 1.71 10.53
N ILE A 26 16.26 1.95 9.68
CA ILE A 26 16.19 1.39 8.32
C ILE A 26 17.45 1.74 7.52
N GLN A 27 17.90 3.01 7.57
CA GLN A 27 19.12 3.44 6.89
C GLN A 27 20.38 2.79 7.48
N ARG A 28 20.50 2.73 8.81
CA ARG A 28 21.67 2.17 9.48
C ARG A 28 21.83 0.67 9.24
N GLU A 29 20.74 -0.07 9.22
CA GLU A 29 20.73 -1.53 9.02
C GLU A 29 20.65 -1.90 7.52
N GLY A 30 20.64 -0.92 6.60
CA GLY A 30 20.64 -1.16 5.16
C GLY A 30 19.35 -1.81 4.63
N LEU A 31 18.21 -1.58 5.30
CA LEU A 31 16.92 -2.19 4.95
C LEU A 31 16.19 -1.46 3.81
N SER A 32 16.94 -0.86 2.90
CA SER A 32 16.40 -0.22 1.70
C SER A 32 15.98 -1.27 0.68
N VAL A 33 14.80 -1.09 0.09
CA VAL A 33 14.30 -1.90 -1.01
C VAL A 33 14.66 -1.25 -2.34
N ALA A 34 15.08 -2.06 -3.31
CA ALA A 34 15.47 -1.61 -4.64
C ALA A 34 14.24 -1.35 -5.53
N VAL A 35 13.43 -0.38 -5.16
CA VAL A 35 12.25 0.03 -5.92
C VAL A 35 12.59 1.25 -6.75
N GLU A 36 12.19 1.21 -8.02
CA GLU A 36 12.34 2.35 -8.91
C GLU A 36 11.56 3.56 -8.38
N ILE A 37 12.26 4.70 -8.24
CA ILE A 37 11.67 5.99 -7.91
C ILE A 37 11.62 6.79 -9.21
N SER A 38 10.41 7.07 -9.66
CA SER A 38 10.17 7.94 -10.82
C SER A 38 9.97 9.38 -10.35
N PHE A 39 10.04 10.33 -11.27
CA PHE A 39 9.81 11.75 -10.97
C PHE A 39 8.69 12.30 -11.84
N VAL A 40 7.73 12.99 -11.22
CA VAL A 40 6.60 13.59 -11.91
C VAL A 40 6.57 15.08 -11.62
N ASN A 41 6.44 15.88 -12.67
CA ASN A 41 6.23 17.31 -12.53
C ASN A 41 4.83 17.55 -11.98
N THR A 42 4.76 18.17 -10.80
CA THR A 42 3.49 18.46 -10.13
C THR A 42 3.50 19.85 -9.52
N VAL A 43 2.34 20.49 -9.51
CA VAL A 43 2.16 21.83 -8.94
C VAL A 43 1.93 21.69 -7.45
N VAL A 44 2.90 22.07 -6.62
CA VAL A 44 2.75 22.08 -5.15
C VAL A 44 2.49 23.47 -4.62
N ARG A 45 1.77 23.55 -3.50
CA ARG A 45 1.54 24.81 -2.78
C ARG A 45 2.64 25.01 -1.72
N LYS A 46 3.64 25.84 -2.03
CA LYS A 46 4.68 26.24 -1.07
C LYS A 46 4.08 27.29 -0.11
N ARG A 47 4.12 27.03 1.20
CA ARG A 47 3.48 27.91 2.21
C ARG A 47 4.35 29.07 2.71
N ARG A 48 5.68 28.98 2.62
CA ARG A 48 6.63 29.98 3.17
C ARG A 48 7.66 30.43 2.13
N PRO A 49 8.12 31.70 2.14
CA PRO A 49 7.65 32.81 2.98
C PRO A 49 6.26 33.36 2.61
N LEU A 50 5.86 33.26 1.34
CA LEU A 50 4.50 33.57 0.87
C LEU A 50 3.89 32.34 0.19
N VAL A 51 2.58 32.16 0.32
CA VAL A 51 1.85 31.07 -0.32
C VAL A 51 1.89 31.23 -1.84
N LYS A 52 2.55 30.31 -2.54
CA LYS A 52 2.55 30.28 -4.01
C LYS A 52 2.52 28.85 -4.55
N LYS A 53 1.95 28.70 -5.74
CA LYS A 53 2.05 27.45 -6.52
C LYS A 53 3.42 27.42 -7.20
N VAL A 54 4.10 26.28 -7.13
CA VAL A 54 5.42 26.07 -7.72
C VAL A 54 5.43 24.71 -8.38
N ASP A 55 5.92 24.63 -9.61
CA ASP A 55 6.20 23.36 -10.26
C ASP A 55 7.43 22.72 -9.62
N VAL A 56 7.25 21.48 -9.15
CA VAL A 56 8.34 20.69 -8.58
C VAL A 56 8.38 19.33 -9.23
N CYS A 57 9.59 18.82 -9.39
CA CYS A 57 9.83 17.44 -9.81
C CYS A 57 9.72 16.55 -8.57
N TYR A 58 8.55 15.95 -8.35
CA TYR A 58 8.25 15.20 -7.13
C TYR A 58 8.59 13.72 -7.31
N PRO A 59 9.34 13.10 -6.38
CA PRO A 59 9.62 11.67 -6.44
C PRO A 59 8.34 10.88 -6.13
N VAL A 60 8.01 9.94 -6.99
CA VAL A 60 6.86 9.04 -6.84
C VAL A 60 7.31 7.60 -6.99
N ILE A 61 6.69 6.72 -6.21
CA ILE A 61 6.78 5.28 -6.44
C ILE A 61 5.46 4.90 -7.11
N TYR A 62 5.53 4.46 -8.36
CA TYR A 62 4.33 3.98 -9.02
C TYR A 62 3.85 2.69 -8.36
N PRO A 63 2.53 2.53 -8.16
CA PRO A 63 1.98 1.28 -7.63
C PRO A 63 2.39 0.06 -8.46
N SER A 64 2.56 0.21 -9.78
CA SER A 64 3.08 -0.84 -10.66
C SER A 64 4.49 -1.28 -10.28
N SER A 65 5.42 -0.34 -10.07
CA SER A 65 6.80 -0.63 -9.66
C SER A 65 6.85 -1.29 -8.28
N TRP A 66 6.01 -0.84 -7.34
CA TRP A 66 5.90 -1.45 -6.01
C TRP A 66 5.30 -2.85 -6.06
N MET A 67 4.22 -3.04 -6.82
CA MET A 67 3.58 -4.34 -6.98
C MET A 67 4.51 -5.34 -7.66
N LYS A 68 5.27 -4.91 -8.68
CA LYS A 68 6.32 -5.72 -9.32
C LYS A 68 7.34 -6.21 -8.31
N PHE A 69 7.87 -5.29 -7.50
CA PHE A 69 8.83 -5.63 -6.47
C PHE A 69 8.26 -6.66 -5.48
N LEU A 70 7.03 -6.45 -4.99
CA LEU A 70 6.38 -7.36 -4.04
C LEU A 70 6.13 -8.73 -4.65
N LEU A 71 5.63 -8.81 -5.88
CA LEU A 71 5.38 -10.10 -6.54
C LEU A 71 6.67 -10.86 -6.81
N GLN A 72 7.77 -10.18 -7.10
CA GLN A 72 9.06 -10.82 -7.37
C GLN A 72 9.78 -11.30 -6.10
N ASN A 73 9.68 -10.56 -5.01
CA ASN A 73 10.51 -10.81 -3.81
C ASN A 73 9.71 -11.34 -2.61
N HIS A 74 8.41 -10.99 -2.52
CA HIS A 74 7.57 -11.21 -1.35
C HIS A 74 6.11 -11.49 -1.75
N SER A 75 5.89 -12.36 -2.76
CA SER A 75 4.56 -12.60 -3.36
C SER A 75 3.50 -12.99 -2.33
N TYR A 76 3.90 -13.75 -1.31
CA TYR A 76 3.07 -14.19 -0.20
C TYR A 76 2.38 -13.03 0.55
N LEU A 77 2.94 -11.82 0.57
CA LEU A 77 2.30 -10.66 1.20
C LEU A 77 1.04 -10.20 0.44
N ILE A 78 1.03 -10.38 -0.88
CA ILE A 78 -0.06 -9.94 -1.76
C ILE A 78 -1.02 -11.10 -2.06
N LEU A 79 -0.50 -12.33 -2.09
CA LEU A 79 -1.26 -13.54 -2.44
C LEU A 79 -1.74 -14.31 -1.21
N GLY A 80 -1.98 -13.64 -0.08
CA GLY A 80 -2.60 -14.26 1.11
C GLY A 80 -1.78 -15.39 1.73
N GLY A 81 -0.45 -15.30 1.68
CA GLY A 81 0.47 -16.34 2.15
C GLY A 81 0.95 -17.32 1.08
N LEU A 82 0.42 -17.21 -0.15
CA LEU A 82 0.76 -18.13 -1.24
C LEU A 82 1.96 -17.64 -2.06
N GLU A 83 2.75 -18.60 -2.53
CA GLU A 83 3.85 -18.35 -3.47
C GLU A 83 3.31 -18.10 -4.89
N LEU A 84 4.09 -17.37 -5.70
CA LEU A 84 3.67 -16.98 -7.05
C LEU A 84 3.54 -18.19 -7.99
N GLU A 85 4.35 -19.22 -7.75
CA GLU A 85 4.41 -20.50 -8.45
C GLU A 85 3.13 -21.32 -8.30
N LYS A 86 2.37 -21.10 -7.22
CA LYS A 86 1.12 -21.80 -6.91
C LYS A 86 -0.07 -21.19 -7.64
N LEU A 87 0.05 -21.08 -8.96
CA LEU A 87 -0.89 -20.39 -9.85
C LEU A 87 -2.36 -20.72 -9.54
N GLN A 88 -2.68 -22.01 -9.47
CA GLN A 88 -4.05 -22.47 -9.24
C GLN A 88 -4.59 -22.08 -7.85
N GLU A 89 -3.76 -22.14 -6.81
CA GLU A 89 -4.18 -21.85 -5.43
C GLU A 89 -4.54 -20.37 -5.28
N TRP A 90 -3.66 -19.46 -5.71
CA TRP A 90 -3.92 -18.04 -5.54
C TRP A 90 -4.98 -17.53 -6.52
N GLN A 91 -5.11 -18.12 -7.71
CA GLN A 91 -6.21 -17.80 -8.63
C GLN A 91 -7.56 -18.19 -8.03
N ALA A 92 -7.67 -19.37 -7.42
CA ALA A 92 -8.88 -19.80 -6.74
C ALA A 92 -9.24 -18.83 -5.59
N MET A 93 -8.25 -18.48 -4.76
CA MET A 93 -8.42 -17.51 -3.67
C MET A 93 -8.90 -16.13 -4.17
N LEU A 94 -8.27 -15.58 -5.21
CA LEU A 94 -8.69 -14.29 -5.77
C LEU A 94 -10.09 -14.39 -6.40
N THR A 95 -10.40 -15.50 -7.07
CA THR A 95 -11.72 -15.72 -7.66
C THR A 95 -12.81 -15.76 -6.60
N GLU A 96 -12.57 -16.47 -5.50
CA GLU A 96 -13.46 -16.50 -4.34
C GLU A 96 -13.63 -15.11 -3.74
N PHE A 97 -12.52 -14.40 -3.47
CA PHE A 97 -12.54 -13.03 -2.95
C PHE A 97 -13.41 -12.11 -3.81
N TRP A 98 -13.19 -12.09 -5.14
CA TRP A 98 -13.95 -11.22 -6.04
C TRP A 98 -15.41 -11.64 -6.17
N THR A 99 -15.71 -12.94 -6.09
CA THR A 99 -17.08 -13.45 -6.09
C THR A 99 -17.83 -12.96 -4.85
N LEU A 100 -17.21 -13.11 -3.67
CA LEU A 100 -17.78 -12.61 -2.40
C LEU A 100 -17.89 -11.09 -2.41
N HIS A 101 -16.87 -10.38 -2.88
CA HIS A 101 -16.89 -8.93 -2.95
C HIS A 101 -18.06 -8.39 -3.79
N LYS A 102 -18.32 -9.00 -4.96
CA LYS A 102 -19.49 -8.66 -5.81
C LYS A 102 -20.83 -8.87 -5.10
N LEU A 103 -20.92 -9.84 -4.19
CA LEU A 103 -22.12 -10.04 -3.39
C LEU A 103 -22.31 -8.95 -2.33
N TYR A 104 -21.26 -8.24 -1.89
CA TYR A 104 -21.43 -7.12 -0.96
C TYR A 104 -21.62 -5.78 -1.67
N ASP A 105 -21.14 -5.68 -2.90
CA ASP A 105 -21.16 -4.46 -3.71
C ASP A 105 -22.43 -4.36 -4.59
N HIS A 106 -23.60 -4.45 -3.96
CA HIS A 106 -24.89 -4.54 -4.64
C HIS A 106 -25.35 -3.26 -5.35
N ASP A 107 -24.85 -2.09 -4.95
CA ASP A 107 -25.40 -0.82 -5.40
C ASP A 107 -24.86 -0.33 -6.75
N GLY A 108 -23.89 -1.05 -7.34
CA GLY A 108 -23.24 -0.64 -8.60
C GLY A 108 -22.54 0.73 -8.54
N ALA A 109 -22.52 1.35 -7.36
CA ALA A 109 -21.92 2.65 -7.08
C ALA A 109 -20.40 2.57 -6.90
N HIS A 110 -19.82 1.39 -7.04
CA HIS A 110 -18.40 1.20 -6.84
C HIS A 110 -17.58 1.86 -7.94
N VAL A 111 -16.52 2.53 -7.49
CA VAL A 111 -15.57 3.29 -8.32
C VAL A 111 -14.96 2.45 -9.46
N MET A 112 -14.99 1.12 -9.33
CA MET A 112 -14.41 0.18 -10.31
C MET A 112 -15.28 -0.08 -11.54
N SER A 113 -16.60 0.12 -11.49
CA SER A 113 -17.50 -0.22 -12.61
C SER A 113 -17.53 0.82 -13.73
N GLY A 114 -16.93 2.00 -13.53
CA GLY A 114 -16.98 3.12 -14.47
C GLY A 114 -15.64 3.54 -15.07
N CYS A 115 -14.56 2.78 -14.85
CA CYS A 115 -13.25 3.13 -15.38
C CYS A 115 -13.00 2.38 -16.70
N ASP A 116 -13.27 3.04 -17.84
CA ASP A 116 -12.92 2.55 -19.19
C ASP A 116 -11.40 2.52 -19.45
N ALA A 117 -10.57 2.72 -18.41
CA ALA A 117 -9.13 2.60 -18.55
C ALA A 117 -8.78 1.14 -18.82
N ALA A 118 -8.04 0.91 -19.91
CA ALA A 118 -7.49 -0.41 -20.20
C ALA A 118 -6.75 -0.93 -18.95
N PRO A 119 -7.02 -2.18 -18.52
CA PRO A 119 -6.43 -2.71 -17.31
C PRO A 119 -4.91 -2.69 -17.44
N ALA A 120 -4.24 -2.05 -16.48
CA ALA A 120 -2.79 -2.13 -16.40
C ALA A 120 -2.41 -3.60 -16.21
N HIS A 121 -1.42 -4.06 -16.96
CA HIS A 121 -0.86 -5.40 -16.81
C HIS A 121 0.59 -5.30 -16.37
N LEU A 122 0.98 -6.25 -15.53
CA LEU A 122 2.34 -6.46 -15.09
C LEU A 122 2.79 -7.83 -15.56
N THR A 123 3.93 -7.91 -16.25
CA THR A 123 4.60 -9.18 -16.53
C THR A 123 5.66 -9.42 -15.46
N VAL A 124 5.56 -10.55 -14.78
CA VAL A 124 6.52 -11.01 -13.77
C VAL A 124 7.18 -12.28 -14.26
N GLU A 125 8.50 -12.26 -14.37
CA GLU A 125 9.29 -13.45 -14.68
C GLU A 125 9.30 -14.40 -13.48
N THR A 126 8.94 -15.66 -13.71
CA THR A 126 8.99 -16.73 -12.70
C THR A 126 9.80 -17.92 -13.22
N SER A 127 10.13 -18.85 -12.33
CA SER A 127 10.80 -20.11 -12.71
C SER A 127 9.99 -20.96 -13.70
N ALA A 128 8.66 -20.82 -13.70
CA ALA A 128 7.74 -21.50 -14.62
C ALA A 128 7.46 -20.71 -15.92
N GLY A 129 8.04 -19.51 -16.06
CA GLY A 129 7.82 -18.60 -17.18
C GLY A 129 7.14 -17.28 -16.78
N PRO A 130 6.91 -16.36 -17.73
CA PRO A 130 6.32 -15.07 -17.45
C PRO A 130 4.82 -15.20 -17.09
N ILE A 131 4.42 -14.56 -16.01
CA ILE A 131 3.02 -14.46 -15.58
C ILE A 131 2.54 -13.02 -15.81
N ASN A 132 1.41 -12.88 -16.50
CA ASN A 132 0.75 -11.60 -16.71
C ASN A 132 -0.34 -11.39 -15.66
N ILE A 133 -0.18 -10.37 -14.82
CA ILE A 133 -1.11 -10.01 -13.77
C ILE A 133 -1.77 -8.69 -14.15
N HIS A 134 -3.10 -8.72 -14.29
CA HIS A 134 -3.90 -7.52 -14.49
C HIS A 134 -4.30 -6.95 -13.14
N PHE A 135 -4.08 -5.66 -12.95
CA PHE A 135 -4.44 -4.98 -11.72
C PHE A 135 -4.98 -3.58 -12.02
N ALA A 136 -5.86 -3.12 -11.15
CA ALA A 136 -6.37 -1.76 -11.17
C ALA A 136 -6.04 -1.10 -9.84
N VAL A 137 -5.49 0.10 -9.90
CA VAL A 137 -5.21 0.90 -8.71
C VAL A 137 -6.40 1.80 -8.46
N VAL A 138 -7.11 1.57 -7.36
CA VAL A 138 -8.21 2.44 -6.94
C VAL A 138 -7.63 3.63 -6.19
N GLY A 139 -7.43 4.74 -6.89
CA GLY A 139 -7.10 6.01 -6.26
C GLY A 139 -8.34 6.60 -5.61
N ILE A 140 -8.42 6.61 -4.28
CA ILE A 140 -9.45 7.39 -3.58
C ILE A 140 -9.02 8.86 -3.65
N LYS A 141 -9.83 9.69 -4.31
CA LYS A 141 -9.56 11.13 -4.48
C LYS A 141 -9.35 11.79 -3.11
N GLY A 142 -8.11 12.19 -2.83
CA GLY A 142 -7.73 12.97 -1.64
C GLY A 142 -6.77 12.26 -0.69
N ASP A 143 -6.66 10.93 -0.77
CA ASP A 143 -5.75 10.14 0.05
C ASP A 143 -5.02 9.15 -0.87
N TRP A 144 -3.73 9.35 -1.10
CA TRP A 144 -2.90 8.19 -1.47
C TRP A 144 -3.12 7.13 -0.41
N VAL A 145 -3.22 5.87 -0.83
CA VAL A 145 -3.36 4.69 0.03
C VAL A 145 -2.11 4.57 0.92
N TYR A 146 -1.97 5.45 1.90
CA TYR A 146 -1.49 5.01 3.19
C TYR A 146 -2.49 3.96 3.60
N LEU A 147 -2.05 2.70 3.69
CA LEU A 147 -2.79 1.60 4.31
C LEU A 147 -3.64 2.18 5.44
N ARG A 148 -4.93 2.42 5.18
CA ARG A 148 -5.78 2.97 6.22
C ARG A 148 -5.78 1.90 7.30
N LYS A 149 -5.54 2.31 8.55
CA LYS A 149 -5.76 1.47 9.73
C LYS A 149 -7.16 0.82 9.72
N GLU A 150 -8.08 1.40 8.95
CA GLU A 150 -9.46 0.96 8.72
C GLU A 150 -9.58 -0.35 7.92
N TRP A 151 -8.59 -0.75 7.12
CA TRP A 151 -8.63 -2.04 6.40
C TRP A 151 -8.33 -3.23 7.31
N PHE A 152 -7.64 -3.02 8.44
CA PHE A 152 -7.53 -4.01 9.52
C PHE A 152 -8.81 -4.12 10.37
N ASN A 153 -9.86 -3.38 10.00
CA ASN A 153 -11.04 -3.12 10.82
C ASN A 153 -12.30 -3.80 10.27
N MET A 154 -12.12 -4.88 9.49
CA MET A 154 -13.20 -5.76 9.01
C MET A 154 -13.71 -6.75 10.07
N SER A 155 -13.06 -6.88 11.23
CA SER A 155 -13.63 -7.60 12.37
C SER A 155 -14.55 -6.66 13.15
N SER A 156 -15.80 -7.09 13.32
CA SER A 156 -16.80 -6.45 14.19
C SER A 156 -16.38 -6.37 15.67
N ASP A 157 -15.35 -7.13 16.05
CA ASP A 157 -15.03 -7.46 17.43
C ASP A 157 -13.75 -6.75 17.91
N ALA A 158 -13.24 -5.81 17.10
CA ALA A 158 -11.99 -5.13 17.37
C ALA A 158 -12.06 -4.32 18.69
N PRO A 159 -11.20 -4.62 19.69
CA PRO A 159 -11.34 -4.14 21.07
C PRO A 159 -11.13 -2.63 21.28
N TRP A 160 -10.77 -1.88 20.24
CA TRP A 160 -10.66 -0.41 20.28
C TRP A 160 -11.97 0.32 19.90
N ARG A 161 -13.04 -0.39 19.52
CA ARG A 161 -14.37 0.21 19.27
C ARG A 161 -15.14 0.53 20.55
N SER A 162 -14.83 -0.12 21.66
CA SER A 162 -15.51 0.12 22.93
C SER A 162 -15.01 1.41 23.59
N GLY A 163 -15.71 2.51 23.30
CA GLY A 163 -15.92 3.60 24.25
C GLY A 163 -14.69 4.42 24.64
N GLY A 164 -14.17 5.24 23.73
CA GLY A 164 -13.19 6.25 24.11
C GLY A 164 -13.08 7.37 23.09
N LYS A 165 -13.34 8.61 23.53
CA LYS A 165 -13.11 9.85 22.77
C LYS A 165 -11.62 9.99 22.43
N GLY A 166 -11.16 9.33 21.38
CA GLY A 166 -9.83 9.54 20.81
C GLY A 166 -9.79 10.87 20.04
N PRO A 167 -8.67 11.61 20.08
CA PRO A 167 -8.56 12.90 19.40
C PRO A 167 -8.56 12.67 17.88
N THR A 168 -9.53 13.26 17.18
CA THR A 168 -9.44 13.44 15.73
C THR A 168 -8.31 14.44 15.43
N PRO A 169 -7.29 14.07 14.61
CA PRO A 169 -6.11 14.91 14.41
C PRO A 169 -6.33 16.06 13.41
N PHE A 170 -7.56 16.31 12.98
CA PHE A 170 -7.88 17.39 12.05
C PHE A 170 -9.06 18.21 12.59
N LYS A 171 -8.75 19.15 13.48
CA LYS A 171 -9.57 20.36 13.63
C LYS A 171 -8.92 21.48 12.82
N ARG A 172 -9.77 22.14 12.02
CA ARG A 172 -9.46 23.29 11.17
C ARG A 172 -8.94 24.48 11.97
#